data_AF-A0A2Z7BUC6-F1
#
_entry.id   AF-A0A2Z7BUC6-F1
#
_cell.length_a   1.000
_cell.length_b   1.000
_cell.length_c   1.000
_cell.angle_alpha   90.00
_cell.angle_beta   90.00
_cell.angle_gamma   90.00
#
_symmetry.space_group_name_H-M   'P 1'
#
loop_
_entity.id
_entity.type
_entity.pdbx_description
1 polymer ?
#
loop_
_entity_poly.entity_id
_entity_poly.type
_entity_poly.pdbx_seq_one_letter_code
_entity_poly.pdbx_strand_id
1 'polypeptide(L)'
;MDYFRAVYLADERSPRVLQLTQEAISLNSGNYTVWQFRRVILEALNVDLHEELEFVTSIIRGSSKNYQIWHHRRWIAEKLGTDVAGRELVFTKEIFSQDAKNYHAWSHRQWVLQCLGGWEDELAYCDELLECWSV
;
A
#
# COMPACT_ATOMS: atom_id res chain seq x y z
N MET A 1 20.77 2.42 -10.08
CA MET A 1 19.85 2.04 -11.18
C MET A 1 20.42 0.98 -12.12
N ASP A 2 21.74 0.92 -12.35
CA ASP A 2 22.30 -0.06 -13.29
C ASP A 2 22.19 -1.52 -12.83
N TYR A 3 22.36 -1.78 -11.53
CA TYR A 3 22.07 -3.10 -10.95
C TYR A 3 20.61 -3.53 -11.14
N PHE A 4 19.64 -2.63 -10.94
CA PHE A 4 18.23 -2.94 -11.17
C PHE A 4 17.97 -3.32 -12.64
N ARG A 5 18.56 -2.59 -13.60
CA ARG A 5 18.44 -2.92 -15.02
C ARG A 5 19.00 -4.31 -15.34
N ALA A 6 20.17 -4.65 -14.78
CA ALA A 6 20.79 -5.94 -15.01
C ALA A 6 19.92 -7.11 -14.52
N VAL A 7 19.43 -7.05 -13.27
CA VAL A 7 18.58 -8.11 -12.71
C VAL A 7 17.20 -8.17 -13.35
N TYR A 8 16.66 -7.01 -13.77
CA TYR A 8 15.39 -6.92 -14.50
C TYR A 8 15.49 -7.59 -15.88
N LEU A 9 16.56 -7.32 -16.63
CA LEU A 9 16.80 -7.96 -17.94
C LEU A 9 17.08 -9.46 -17.82
N ALA A 10 17.68 -9.89 -16.71
CA ALA A 10 17.92 -11.31 -16.42
C ALA A 10 16.68 -12.05 -15.89
N ASP A 11 15.55 -11.36 -15.63
CA ASP A 11 14.38 -11.87 -14.90
C ASP A 11 14.77 -12.63 -13.62
N GLU A 12 15.74 -12.08 -12.87
CA GLU A 12 16.21 -12.73 -11.66
C GLU A 12 15.21 -12.54 -10.52
N ARG A 13 14.67 -13.66 -10.01
CA ARG A 13 13.69 -13.67 -8.92
C ARG A 13 14.31 -14.29 -7.67
N SER A 14 15.05 -13.48 -6.93
CA SER A 14 15.80 -13.92 -5.74
C SER A 14 15.62 -12.95 -4.56
N PRO A 15 15.87 -13.39 -3.31
CA PRO A 15 15.75 -12.53 -2.14
C PRO A 15 16.60 -11.25 -2.21
N ARG A 16 17.79 -11.32 -2.84
CA ARG A 16 18.63 -10.13 -3.05
C ARG A 16 17.98 -9.12 -4.00
N VAL A 17 17.22 -9.57 -4.99
CA VAL A 17 16.52 -8.67 -5.92
C VAL A 17 15.32 -8.03 -5.21
N LEU A 18 14.66 -8.75 -4.30
CA LEU A 18 13.63 -8.16 -3.44
C LEU A 18 14.21 -7.02 -2.59
N GLN A 19 15.37 -7.22 -1.96
CA GLN A 19 16.07 -6.16 -1.22
C GLN A 19 16.49 -5.00 -2.13
N LEU A 20 17.02 -5.30 -3.32
CA LEU A 20 17.40 -4.27 -4.29
C LEU A 20 16.21 -3.43 -4.74
N THR A 21 15.02 -4.02 -4.91
CA THR A 21 13.81 -3.26 -5.24
C THR A 21 13.42 -2.30 -4.13
N GLN A 22 13.62 -2.67 -2.86
CA GLN A 22 13.39 -1.77 -1.72
C GLN A 22 14.35 -0.57 -1.74
N GLU A 23 15.63 -0.77 -2.05
CA GLU A 23 16.59 0.33 -2.23
C GLU A 23 16.22 1.22 -3.44
N ALA A 24 15.77 0.62 -4.54
CA ALA A 24 15.34 1.39 -5.70
C ALA A 24 14.07 2.22 -5.40
N ILE A 25 13.14 1.69 -4.60
CA ILE A 25 11.94 2.40 -4.13
C ILE A 25 12.31 3.54 -3.18
N SER A 26 13.29 3.37 -2.28
CA SER A 26 13.70 4.45 -1.37
C SER A 26 14.34 5.63 -2.13
N LEU A 27 15.03 5.36 -3.24
CA LEU A 27 15.58 6.39 -4.12
C LEU A 27 14.51 7.08 -4.99
N ASN A 28 13.53 6.33 -5.49
CA ASN A 28 12.41 6.86 -6.27
C ASN A 28 11.18 5.97 -6.15
N SER A 29 10.32 6.29 -5.19
CA SER A 29 9.08 5.56 -4.94
C SER A 29 8.05 5.74 -6.05
N GLY A 30 8.24 6.69 -6.98
CA GLY A 30 7.40 6.87 -8.16
C GLY A 30 7.71 5.91 -9.32
N ASN A 31 8.77 5.11 -9.22
CA ASN A 31 9.17 4.20 -10.29
C ASN A 31 8.25 2.97 -10.37
N TYR A 32 7.23 3.06 -11.23
CA TYR A 32 6.23 1.99 -11.42
C TYR A 32 6.83 0.67 -11.94
N THR A 33 7.94 0.69 -12.68
CA THR A 33 8.61 -0.54 -13.15
C THR A 33 9.19 -1.34 -12.00
N VAL A 34 9.78 -0.66 -11.01
CA VAL A 34 10.30 -1.32 -9.81
C VAL A 34 9.18 -1.96 -9.01
N TRP A 35 8.06 -1.26 -8.81
CA TRP A 35 6.89 -1.82 -8.12
C TRP A 35 6.29 -3.03 -8.85
N GLN A 36 6.20 -2.97 -10.17
CA GLN A 36 5.71 -4.10 -10.97
C GLN A 36 6.64 -5.32 -10.81
N PHE A 37 7.96 -5.11 -10.90
CA PHE A 37 8.91 -6.20 -10.75
C PHE A 37 8.94 -6.76 -9.32
N ARG A 38 8.80 -5.89 -8.31
CA ARG A 38 8.67 -6.30 -6.90
C ARG A 38 7.49 -7.26 -6.71
N ARG A 39 6.32 -7.01 -7.30
CA ARG A 39 5.17 -7.93 -7.24
C ARG A 39 5.49 -9.31 -7.82
N VAL A 40 6.15 -9.34 -8.98
CA VAL A 40 6.59 -10.60 -9.62
C VAL A 40 7.53 -11.39 -8.71
N ILE A 41 8.45 -10.71 -8.02
CA ILE A 41 9.39 -11.34 -7.10
C ILE A 41 8.68 -11.83 -5.84
N LEU A 42 7.78 -11.04 -5.26
CA LEU A 42 7.00 -11.44 -4.08
C LEU A 42 6.20 -12.73 -4.34
N GLU A 43 5.55 -12.82 -5.51
CA GLU A 43 4.83 -14.03 -5.91
C GLU A 43 5.79 -15.21 -6.15
N ALA A 44 6.90 -15.00 -6.86
CA ALA A 44 7.86 -16.07 -7.16
C ALA A 44 8.55 -16.64 -5.92
N LEU A 45 8.78 -15.80 -4.90
CA LEU A 45 9.39 -16.20 -3.64
C LEU A 45 8.36 -16.66 -2.59
N ASN A 46 7.06 -16.54 -2.87
CA ASN A 46 5.98 -16.84 -1.93
C ASN A 46 6.18 -16.16 -0.56
N VAL A 47 6.49 -14.86 -0.59
CA VAL A 47 6.74 -14.05 0.60
C VAL A 47 5.44 -13.86 1.38
N ASP A 48 5.54 -13.78 2.72
CA ASP A 48 4.41 -13.40 3.55
C ASP A 48 3.99 -11.95 3.24
N LEU A 49 2.80 -11.82 2.66
CA LEU A 49 2.23 -10.54 2.27
C LEU A 49 1.86 -9.66 3.47
N HIS A 50 1.75 -10.20 4.69
CA HIS A 50 1.62 -9.38 5.90
C HIS A 50 2.90 -8.61 6.22
N GLU A 51 4.08 -9.20 6.00
CA GLU A 51 5.36 -8.50 6.15
C GLU A 51 5.49 -7.39 5.09
N GLU A 52 5.10 -7.69 3.84
CA GLU A 52 5.09 -6.70 2.76
C GLU A 52 4.11 -5.55 3.04
N LEU A 53 2.95 -5.84 3.66
CA LEU A 53 2.01 -4.80 4.07
C LEU A 53 2.63 -3.84 5.08
N GLU A 54 3.42 -4.35 6.04
CA GLU A 54 4.16 -3.53 7.00
C GLU A 54 5.26 -2.70 6.34
N PHE A 55 5.98 -3.27 5.38
CA PHE A 55 6.91 -2.52 4.55
C PHE A 55 6.21 -1.33 3.87
N VAL A 56 5.06 -1.55 3.24
CA VAL A 56 4.29 -0.48 2.57
C VAL A 56 3.76 0.55 3.56
N THR A 57 3.25 0.11 4.72
CA THR A 57 2.84 0.99 5.82
C THR A 57 3.98 1.95 6.19
N SER A 58 5.21 1.46 6.32
CA SER A 58 6.36 2.30 6.68
C SER A 58 6.65 3.38 5.62
N ILE A 59 6.48 3.08 4.33
CA ILE A 59 6.74 4.05 3.26
C ILE A 59 5.62 5.10 3.21
N ILE A 60 4.35 4.71 3.36
CA ILE A 60 3.22 5.67 3.35
C ILE A 60 3.35 6.68 4.50
N ARG A 61 3.79 6.23 5.68
CA ARG A 61 4.05 7.12 6.83
C ARG A 61 5.13 8.17 6.54
N GLY A 62 6.11 7.85 5.69
CA GLY A 62 7.12 8.81 5.24
C GLY A 62 6.68 9.67 4.05
N SER A 63 5.83 9.15 3.15
CA SER A 63 5.28 9.85 1.99
C SER A 63 3.94 9.25 1.55
N SER A 64 2.85 9.91 1.92
CA SER A 64 1.49 9.44 1.66
C SER A 64 0.90 9.89 0.32
N LYS A 65 1.64 10.67 -0.48
CA LYS A 65 1.20 11.26 -1.75
C LYS A 65 1.88 10.62 -2.96
N ASN A 66 1.73 9.30 -3.08
CA ASN A 66 2.33 8.51 -4.16
C ASN A 66 1.37 7.40 -4.64
N TYR A 67 0.97 7.48 -5.90
CA TYR A 67 0.04 6.52 -6.51
C TYR A 67 0.53 5.07 -6.48
N GLN A 68 1.82 4.84 -6.76
CA GLN A 68 2.38 3.49 -6.86
C GLN A 68 2.35 2.77 -5.52
N ILE A 69 2.60 3.48 -4.42
CA ILE A 69 2.56 2.89 -3.08
C ILE A 69 1.14 2.45 -2.72
N TRP A 70 0.14 3.30 -2.93
CA TRP A 70 -1.27 2.97 -2.66
C TRP A 70 -1.79 1.85 -3.56
N HIS A 71 -1.40 1.86 -4.84
CA HIS A 71 -1.73 0.79 -5.76
C HIS A 71 -1.11 -0.55 -5.34
N HIS A 72 0.15 -0.53 -4.89
CA HIS A 72 0.81 -1.72 -4.37
C HIS A 72 0.15 -2.21 -3.07
N ARG A 73 -0.25 -1.30 -2.17
CA ARG A 73 -1.03 -1.64 -0.97
C ARG A 73 -2.34 -2.37 -1.30
N ARG A 74 -3.10 -1.87 -2.29
CA ARG A 74 -4.33 -2.54 -2.75
C ARG A 74 -4.07 -3.94 -3.28
N TRP A 75 -3.03 -4.10 -4.10
CA TRP A 75 -2.65 -5.41 -4.63
C TRP A 75 -2.34 -6.42 -3.51
N ILE A 76 -1.64 -5.98 -2.45
CA ILE A 76 -1.38 -6.83 -1.27
C ILE A 76 -2.70 -7.18 -0.57
N ALA A 77 -3.55 -6.20 -0.29
CA ALA A 77 -4.81 -6.41 0.42
C ALA A 77 -5.78 -7.32 -0.36
N GLU A 78 -5.83 -7.18 -1.68
CA GLU A 78 -6.63 -8.03 -2.57
C GLU A 78 -6.21 -9.50 -2.49
N LYS A 79 -4.89 -9.76 -2.45
CA LYS A 79 -4.34 -11.11 -2.29
C LYS A 79 -4.58 -11.71 -0.91
N LEU A 80 -4.57 -10.87 0.13
CA LEU A 80 -4.84 -11.29 1.52
C LEU A 80 -6.34 -11.49 1.80
N GLY A 81 -7.22 -10.86 1.03
CA GLY A 81 -8.66 -11.06 1.11
C GLY A 81 -9.35 -10.25 2.21
N THR A 82 -10.56 -10.67 2.59
CA THR A 82 -11.44 -9.92 3.49
C THR A 82 -10.89 -9.77 4.91
N ASP A 83 -9.99 -10.66 5.33
CA ASP A 83 -9.44 -10.69 6.69
C ASP A 83 -8.64 -9.43 7.04
N VAL A 84 -8.12 -8.71 6.03
CA VAL A 84 -7.40 -7.45 6.24
C VAL A 84 -8.29 -6.21 6.17
N ALA A 85 -9.58 -6.32 5.84
CA ALA A 85 -10.48 -5.17 5.67
C ALA A 85 -10.44 -4.23 6.89
N GLY A 86 -10.63 -4.78 8.10
CA GLY A 86 -10.59 -4.00 9.33
C GLY A 86 -9.25 -3.28 9.56
N ARG A 87 -8.13 -3.95 9.26
CA ARG A 87 -6.78 -3.35 9.37
C ARG A 87 -6.60 -2.20 8.39
N GLU A 88 -7.09 -2.35 7.15
CA GLU A 88 -7.01 -1.30 6.13
C GLU A 88 -7.89 -0.10 6.48
N LEU A 89 -9.09 -0.33 7.01
CA LEU A 89 -9.95 0.75 7.50
C LEU A 89 -9.28 1.50 8.66
N VAL A 90 -8.72 0.80 9.65
CA VAL A 90 -7.95 1.43 10.75
C VAL A 90 -6.76 2.22 10.21
N PHE A 91 -6.02 1.69 9.24
CA PHE A 91 -4.90 2.37 8.62
C PHE A 91 -5.34 3.68 7.93
N THR A 92 -6.46 3.69 7.22
CA THR A 92 -6.97 4.94 6.61
C THR A 92 -7.35 5.99 7.66
N LYS A 93 -7.88 5.57 8.83
CA LYS A 93 -8.12 6.49 9.96
C LYS A 93 -6.83 7.13 10.46
N GLU A 94 -5.73 6.37 10.55
CA GLU A 94 -4.40 6.87 10.91
C GLU A 94 -3.88 7.91 9.90
N ILE A 95 -4.15 7.73 8.60
CA ILE A 95 -3.77 8.72 7.59
C ILE A 95 -4.65 9.97 7.67
N PHE A 96 -5.94 9.82 7.93
CA PHE A 96 -6.86 10.95 8.06
C PHE A 96 -6.60 11.81 9.29
N SER A 97 -6.07 11.24 10.38
CA SER A 97 -5.64 12.05 11.54
C SER A 97 -4.47 12.98 11.23
N GLN A 98 -3.69 12.69 10.18
CA GLN A 98 -2.58 13.52 9.70
C GLN A 98 -2.99 14.43 8.53
N ASP A 99 -3.78 13.91 7.58
CA ASP A 99 -4.31 14.62 6.43
C ASP A 99 -5.71 14.08 6.08
N ALA A 100 -6.74 14.67 6.68
CA ALA A 100 -8.13 14.29 6.46
C ALA A 100 -8.61 14.48 5.01
N LYS A 101 -7.86 15.22 4.18
CA LYS A 101 -8.18 15.45 2.77
C LYS A 101 -7.29 14.61 1.84
N ASN A 102 -6.55 13.64 2.37
CA ASN A 102 -5.72 12.77 1.55
C ASN A 102 -6.57 11.96 0.55
N TYR A 103 -6.49 12.36 -0.71
CA TYR A 103 -7.27 11.76 -1.79
C TYR A 103 -6.98 10.27 -1.99
N HIS A 104 -5.71 9.85 -1.83
CA HIS A 104 -5.34 8.45 -2.01
C HIS A 104 -5.91 7.56 -0.90
N ALA A 105 -5.90 8.05 0.34
CA ALA A 105 -6.48 7.35 1.48
C ALA A 105 -8.00 7.22 1.34
N TRP A 106 -8.70 8.28 0.92
CA TRP A 106 -10.14 8.20 0.62
C TRP A 106 -10.45 7.22 -0.51
N SER A 107 -9.71 7.30 -1.61
CA SER A 107 -9.86 6.34 -2.72
C SER A 107 -9.58 4.91 -2.28
N HIS A 108 -8.58 4.70 -1.40
CA HIS A 108 -8.26 3.38 -0.85
C HIS A 108 -9.37 2.86 0.05
N ARG A 109 -9.87 3.69 0.97
CA ARG A 109 -10.97 3.34 1.87
C ARG A 109 -12.22 2.93 1.10
N GLN A 110 -12.61 3.69 0.09
CA GLN A 110 -13.74 3.34 -0.79
C GLN A 110 -13.55 2.00 -1.47
N TRP A 111 -12.34 1.74 -1.99
CA TRP A 111 -12.01 0.45 -2.60
C TRP A 111 -12.08 -0.70 -1.58
N VAL A 112 -11.55 -0.52 -0.37
CA VAL A 112 -11.63 -1.53 0.71
C VAL A 112 -13.09 -1.88 1.01
N LEU A 113 -13.94 -0.87 1.21
CA LEU A 113 -15.36 -1.08 1.49
C LEU A 113 -16.07 -1.83 0.36
N GLN A 114 -15.78 -1.48 -0.90
CA GLN A 114 -16.39 -2.11 -2.07
C GLN A 114 -15.91 -3.55 -2.33
N CYS A 115 -14.63 -3.82 -2.13
CA CYS A 115 -14.01 -5.10 -2.52
C CYS A 115 -13.85 -6.08 -1.35
N LEU A 116 -13.64 -5.58 -0.14
CA LEU A 116 -13.32 -6.39 1.05
C LEU A 116 -14.41 -6.30 2.15
N GLY A 117 -15.32 -5.33 2.08
CA GLY A 117 -16.38 -5.12 3.08
C GLY A 117 -15.97 -4.18 4.21
N GLY A 118 -16.65 -4.29 5.37
CA GLY A 118 -16.42 -3.41 6.53
C GLY A 118 -17.34 -2.17 6.57
N TRP A 119 -18.56 -2.29 6.07
CA TRP A 119 -19.53 -1.18 6.00
C TRP A 119 -20.19 -0.85 7.35
N GLU A 120 -20.10 -1.76 8.32
CA GLU A 120 -20.89 -1.76 9.56
C GLU A 120 -20.76 -0.44 10.35
N ASP A 121 -19.54 0.09 10.41
CA ASP A 121 -19.21 1.30 11.18
C ASP A 121 -18.88 2.52 10.31
N GLU A 122 -19.02 2.42 8.98
CA GLU A 122 -18.56 3.46 8.06
C GLU A 122 -19.35 4.76 8.22
N LEU A 123 -20.67 4.66 8.34
CA LEU A 123 -21.54 5.84 8.51
C LEU A 123 -21.23 6.57 9.82
N ALA A 124 -21.09 5.82 10.93
CA ALA A 124 -20.74 6.40 12.22
C ALA A 124 -19.38 7.11 12.17
N TYR A 125 -18.42 6.55 11.43
CA TYR A 125 -17.12 7.19 11.22
C TYR A 125 -17.21 8.46 10.36
N CYS A 126 -18.06 8.47 9.32
CA CYS A 126 -18.33 9.67 8.54
C CYS A 126 -18.92 10.79 9.41
N ASP A 127 -19.87 10.46 10.29
CA ASP A 127 -20.48 11.44 11.21
C ASP A 127 -19.43 12.02 12.17
N GLU A 128 -18.56 11.18 12.76
CA GLU A 128 -17.43 11.62 13.59
C GLU A 128 -16.52 12.61 12.84
N LEU A 129 -16.19 12.31 11.57
CA LEU A 129 -15.39 13.19 10.72
C LEU A 129 -16.11 14.47 10.29
N LEU A 130 -17.44 14.55 10.37
CA LEU A 130 -18.14 15.81 10.12
C LEU A 130 -18.13 16.66 11.39
N GLU A 131 -18.43 16.08 12.54
CA GLU A 131 -18.46 16.77 13.83
C GLU A 131 -17.10 17.38 14.20
N CYS A 132 -16.02 16.62 14.05
CA CYS A 132 -14.66 17.08 14.36
C CYS A 132 -14.18 18.28 13.53
N TRP A 133 -14.82 18.59 12.40
CA TRP A 133 -14.37 19.62 11.45
C TRP A 133 -15.40 20.75 11.28
N SER A 134 -16.43 20.80 12.12
CA SER A 134 -17.47 21.85 12.17
C SER A 134 -17.12 23.07 13.06
N VAL A 135 -15.84 23.27 13.40
CA VAL A 135 -15.37 24.42 14.20
C VAL A 135 -14.59 25.42 13.35
#